data_AF-A0A6P2UT74-F1
#
_entry.id   AF-A0A6P2UT74-F1
#
_cell.length_a   1.000
_cell.length_b   1.000
_cell.length_c   1.000
_cell.angle_alpha   90.00
_cell.angle_beta   90.00
_cell.angle_gamma   90.00
#
_symmetry.space_group_name_H-M   'P 1'
#
loop_
_entity.id
_entity.type
_entity.pdbx_description
1 polymer ?
#
loop_
_entity_poly.entity_id
_entity_poly.type
_entity_poly.pdbx_seq_one_letter_code
_entity_poly.pdbx_strand_id
1 'polypeptide(L)'
;MTSNFVPSTAELAATEHSVVGSVTPAASIPESVQFYVKFALDALRRDEAALDGVQRARGNGHFLALELKDRCEQIKVALDRLAEFRARALKLEVDGDAFIQQCGGMPDLSRFGYEMPGPIDWCEHEFAFDCSLSATIRVRAGSLEIAQANLREAMATASCNAGAWPNGDPILFEAGLSISTVVLSELDGEPIAASVPADVDPYRRPDPEGAALFFAELLASVETLGAVADQYGLNTLTDLMYLHNAILTGNVLEVWPGESEVGKVLRELPSADRWLKSTELGGVWKTHCVATYVKK
;
A
#
# COMPACT_ATOMS: atom_id res chain seq x y z
N MET A 1 -8.60 -56.38 -65.69
CA MET A 1 -9.75 -55.72 -66.32
C MET A 1 -10.49 -55.02 -65.19
N THR A 2 -10.12 -53.76 -64.89
CA THR A 2 -10.88 -52.52 -65.22
C THR A 2 -12.23 -52.50 -64.49
N SER A 3 -12.60 -51.53 -63.65
CA SER A 3 -12.64 -50.09 -63.94
C SER A 3 -13.21 -49.28 -62.76
N ASN A 4 -12.55 -48.15 -62.41
CA ASN A 4 -13.02 -46.75 -62.21
C ASN A 4 -14.36 -46.47 -61.47
N PHE A 5 -14.44 -45.64 -60.42
CA PHE A 5 -14.20 -44.19 -60.23
C PHE A 5 -15.34 -43.25 -60.73
N VAL A 6 -16.21 -42.79 -59.79
CA VAL A 6 -16.78 -41.42 -59.50
C VAL A 6 -17.56 -40.67 -60.62
N PRO A 7 -18.36 -39.57 -60.42
CA PRO A 7 -19.22 -39.03 -59.33
C PRO A 7 -20.70 -38.82 -59.76
N SER A 8 -21.57 -38.31 -58.88
CA SER A 8 -22.71 -37.48 -59.31
C SER A 8 -22.92 -36.31 -58.35
N THR A 9 -22.65 -35.11 -58.86
CA THR A 9 -23.02 -33.80 -58.31
C THR A 9 -24.44 -33.47 -58.74
N ALA A 10 -25.28 -33.01 -57.81
CA ALA A 10 -26.44 -32.18 -58.14
C ALA A 10 -26.69 -31.20 -56.98
N GLU A 11 -26.16 -30.02 -57.22
CA GLU A 11 -26.31 -28.73 -56.57
C GLU A 11 -27.77 -28.26 -56.60
N LEU A 12 -28.24 -27.61 -55.52
CA LEU A 12 -29.18 -26.48 -55.59
C LEU A 12 -29.15 -25.73 -54.25
N ALA A 13 -28.55 -24.54 -54.31
CA ALA A 13 -28.51 -23.55 -53.26
C ALA A 13 -29.88 -22.87 -53.10
N ALA A 14 -30.21 -22.53 -51.85
CA ALA A 14 -31.05 -21.38 -51.53
C ALA A 14 -30.55 -20.77 -50.21
N THR A 15 -29.97 -19.60 -50.36
CA THR A 15 -29.50 -18.66 -49.34
C THR A 15 -30.69 -18.05 -48.58
N GLU A 16 -30.65 -18.06 -47.25
CA GLU A 16 -31.30 -17.04 -46.44
C GLU A 16 -30.33 -16.46 -45.41
N HIS A 17 -30.28 -15.13 -45.40
CA HIS A 17 -29.52 -14.26 -44.51
C HIS A 17 -30.28 -14.05 -43.19
N SER A 18 -29.51 -13.63 -42.17
CA SER A 18 -29.94 -13.11 -40.85
C SER A 18 -30.14 -14.22 -39.79
N VAL A 19 -29.57 -14.20 -38.60
CA VAL A 19 -29.21 -13.09 -37.69
C VAL A 19 -27.95 -13.50 -36.91
N VAL A 20 -27.00 -12.57 -36.78
CA VAL A 20 -25.84 -12.70 -35.89
C VAL A 20 -26.34 -12.77 -34.44
N GLY A 21 -26.43 -13.98 -33.90
CA GLY A 21 -26.42 -14.25 -32.48
C GLY A 21 -24.99 -14.54 -32.06
N SER A 22 -24.29 -13.56 -31.50
CA SER A 22 -23.02 -13.76 -30.82
C SER A 22 -23.25 -14.63 -29.59
N VAL A 23 -23.14 -15.94 -29.75
CA VAL A 23 -22.98 -16.86 -28.62
C VAL A 23 -21.51 -16.78 -28.23
N THR A 24 -21.22 -16.07 -27.14
CA THR A 24 -19.91 -16.16 -26.48
C THR A 24 -19.62 -17.64 -26.21
N PRO A 25 -18.59 -18.26 -26.79
CA PRO A 25 -18.25 -19.63 -26.45
C PRO A 25 -17.85 -19.65 -24.97
N ALA A 26 -18.37 -20.61 -24.21
CA ALA A 26 -17.97 -20.87 -22.84
C ALA A 26 -16.43 -20.82 -22.75
N ALA A 27 -15.90 -19.96 -21.89
CA ALA A 27 -14.48 -19.64 -21.84
C ALA A 27 -13.68 -20.90 -21.48
N SER A 28 -13.20 -21.63 -22.48
CA SER A 28 -12.27 -22.74 -22.28
C SER A 28 -10.95 -22.18 -21.72
N ILE A 29 -10.43 -22.79 -20.66
CA ILE A 29 -9.18 -22.35 -20.02
C ILE A 29 -8.05 -22.34 -21.06
N PRO A 30 -7.36 -21.20 -21.28
CA PRO A 30 -6.27 -21.11 -22.26
C PRO A 30 -5.13 -22.09 -21.96
N GLU A 31 -4.50 -22.66 -23.00
CA GLU A 31 -3.40 -23.64 -22.84
C GLU A 31 -2.25 -23.12 -21.97
N SER A 32 -1.95 -21.83 -22.05
CA SER A 32 -0.94 -21.18 -21.20
C SER A 32 -1.31 -21.26 -19.72
N VAL A 33 -2.57 -21.03 -19.37
CA VAL A 33 -3.07 -21.14 -17.99
C VAL A 33 -3.09 -22.60 -17.54
N GLN A 34 -3.52 -23.52 -18.42
CA GLN A 34 -3.48 -24.96 -18.13
C GLN A 34 -2.05 -25.43 -17.82
N PHE A 35 -1.05 -24.95 -18.57
CA PHE A 35 0.35 -25.25 -18.33
C PHE A 35 0.80 -24.81 -16.93
N TYR A 36 0.48 -23.58 -16.51
CA TYR A 36 0.84 -23.09 -15.18
C TYR A 36 0.16 -23.85 -14.04
N VAL A 37 -1.11 -24.21 -14.19
CA VAL A 37 -1.84 -25.02 -13.20
C VAL A 37 -1.22 -26.41 -13.07
N LYS A 38 -0.93 -27.07 -14.21
CA LYS A 38 -0.26 -28.38 -14.21
C LYS A 38 1.13 -28.30 -13.57
N PHE A 39 1.90 -27.26 -13.90
CA PHE A 39 3.22 -27.04 -13.31
C PHE A 39 3.16 -26.86 -11.78
N ALA A 40 2.18 -26.13 -11.26
CA ALA A 40 1.98 -25.97 -9.82
C ALA A 40 1.58 -27.29 -9.15
N LEU A 41 0.67 -28.07 -9.75
CA LEU A 41 0.29 -29.40 -9.25
C LEU A 41 1.47 -30.37 -9.25
N ASP A 42 2.31 -30.36 -10.29
CA ASP A 42 3.51 -31.19 -10.37
C ASP A 42 4.59 -30.77 -9.38
N ALA A 43 4.65 -29.49 -9.00
CA ALA A 43 5.49 -29.04 -7.89
C ALA A 43 5.01 -29.66 -6.56
N LEU A 44 3.73 -29.56 -6.25
CA LEU A 44 3.16 -30.13 -5.02
C LEU A 44 3.35 -31.65 -4.95
N ARG A 45 3.20 -32.37 -6.06
CA ARG A 45 3.44 -33.82 -6.11
C ARG A 45 4.90 -34.19 -5.90
N ARG A 46 5.84 -33.38 -6.40
CA ARG A 46 7.27 -33.59 -6.13
C ARG A 46 7.59 -33.42 -4.65
N ASP A 47 7.01 -32.42 -4.00
CA ASP A 47 7.17 -32.20 -2.57
C ASP A 47 6.49 -33.30 -1.74
N GLU A 48 5.29 -33.72 -2.12
CA GLU A 48 4.59 -34.86 -1.53
C GLU A 48 5.43 -36.15 -1.60
N ALA A 49 6.01 -36.44 -2.77
CA ALA A 49 6.85 -37.63 -2.99
C ALA A 49 8.15 -37.59 -2.19
N ALA A 50 8.74 -36.40 -2.00
CA ALA A 50 9.93 -36.24 -1.17
C ALA A 50 9.61 -36.47 0.31
N LEU A 51 8.52 -35.88 0.81
CA LEU A 51 8.05 -36.08 2.18
C LEU A 51 7.69 -37.55 2.46
N ASP A 52 6.99 -38.20 1.52
CA ASP A 52 6.71 -39.64 1.57
C ASP A 52 7.99 -40.47 1.60
N GLY A 53 9.01 -40.08 0.83
CA GLY A 53 10.33 -40.70 0.87
C GLY A 53 11.00 -40.61 2.25
N VAL A 54 10.98 -39.43 2.87
CA VAL A 54 11.53 -39.22 4.22
C VAL A 54 10.72 -39.97 5.26
N GLN A 55 9.39 -39.93 5.18
CA GLN A 55 8.49 -40.65 6.08
C GLN A 55 8.74 -42.16 6.03
N ARG A 56 8.90 -42.74 4.84
CA ARG A 56 9.22 -44.18 4.69
C ARG A 56 10.60 -44.55 5.21
N ALA A 57 11.60 -43.68 5.00
CA ALA A 57 12.99 -43.98 5.37
C ALA A 57 13.30 -43.72 6.85
N ARG A 58 12.66 -42.71 7.47
CA ARG A 58 13.02 -42.17 8.79
C ARG A 58 11.84 -42.03 9.76
N GLY A 59 10.62 -42.34 9.32
CA GLY A 59 9.40 -42.25 10.13
C GLY A 59 8.88 -40.82 10.31
N ASN A 60 7.88 -40.65 11.16
CA ASN A 60 7.19 -39.37 11.44
C ASN A 60 7.95 -38.46 12.42
N GLY A 61 9.26 -38.64 12.55
CA GLY A 61 10.07 -37.97 13.56
C GLY A 61 10.58 -36.58 13.13
N HIS A 62 11.57 -36.09 13.87
CA HIS A 62 12.20 -34.79 13.64
C HIS A 62 12.68 -34.56 12.20
N PHE A 63 13.17 -35.60 11.51
CA PHE A 63 13.63 -35.50 10.12
C PHE A 63 12.50 -35.17 9.14
N LEU A 64 11.29 -35.72 9.34
CA LEU A 64 10.14 -35.38 8.51
C LEU A 64 9.70 -33.93 8.77
N ALA A 65 9.69 -33.50 10.03
CA ALA A 65 9.36 -32.12 10.38
C ALA A 65 10.37 -31.11 9.80
N LEU A 66 11.66 -31.45 9.78
CA LEU A 66 12.70 -30.61 9.17
C LEU A 66 12.54 -30.53 7.64
N GLU A 67 12.35 -31.68 6.98
CA GLU A 67 12.09 -31.70 5.54
C GLU A 67 10.83 -30.91 5.18
N LEU A 68 9.78 -31.02 5.98
CA LEU A 68 8.56 -30.25 5.80
C LEU A 68 8.81 -28.74 5.94
N LYS A 69 9.58 -28.35 6.96
CA LYS A 69 9.98 -26.96 7.16
C LYS A 69 10.78 -26.42 5.98
N ASP A 70 11.74 -27.18 5.47
CA ASP A 70 12.60 -26.79 4.35
C ASP A 70 11.82 -26.64 3.02
N ARG A 71 10.69 -27.35 2.89
CA ARG A 71 9.82 -27.32 1.71
C ARG A 71 8.63 -26.38 1.81
N CYS A 72 8.41 -25.80 2.99
CA CYS A 72 7.20 -25.03 3.28
C CYS A 72 6.99 -23.88 2.29
N GLU A 73 8.05 -23.16 1.93
CA GLU A 73 7.99 -22.04 0.99
C GLU A 73 7.68 -22.49 -0.46
N GLN A 74 8.24 -23.62 -0.92
CA GLN A 74 7.95 -24.15 -2.25
C GLN A 74 6.51 -24.66 -2.36
N ILE A 75 6.03 -25.35 -1.31
CA ILE A 75 4.64 -25.79 -1.19
C ILE A 75 3.72 -24.57 -1.22
N LYS A 76 4.03 -23.54 -0.43
CA LYS A 76 3.27 -22.28 -0.39
C LYS A 76 3.19 -21.61 -1.77
N VAL A 77 4.31 -21.40 -2.45
CA VAL A 77 4.34 -20.79 -3.79
C VAL A 77 3.47 -21.56 -4.78
N ALA A 78 3.44 -22.89 -4.70
CA ALA A 78 2.60 -23.70 -5.57
C ALA A 78 1.11 -23.60 -5.21
N LEU A 79 0.77 -23.58 -3.92
CA LEU A 79 -0.61 -23.36 -3.44
C LEU A 79 -1.13 -21.96 -3.81
N ASP A 80 -0.31 -20.91 -3.66
CA ASP A 80 -0.66 -19.53 -3.99
C ASP A 80 -1.02 -19.38 -5.47
N ARG A 81 -0.27 -20.03 -6.36
CA ARG A 81 -0.56 -20.05 -7.81
C ARG A 81 -1.90 -20.72 -8.11
N LEU A 82 -2.23 -21.80 -7.40
CA LEU A 82 -3.53 -22.47 -7.56
C LEU A 82 -4.68 -21.64 -6.99
N ALA A 83 -4.46 -20.93 -5.89
CA ALA A 83 -5.43 -19.99 -5.32
C ALA A 83 -5.69 -18.80 -6.27
N GLU A 84 -4.64 -18.22 -6.85
CA GLU A 84 -4.74 -17.16 -7.86
C GLU A 84 -5.53 -17.66 -9.08
N PHE A 85 -5.24 -18.88 -9.55
CA PHE A 85 -6.01 -19.50 -10.62
C PHE A 85 -7.49 -19.64 -10.26
N ARG A 86 -7.83 -20.16 -9.09
CA ARG A 86 -9.24 -20.27 -8.63
C ARG A 86 -9.94 -18.92 -8.59
N ALA A 87 -9.28 -17.90 -8.04
CA ALA A 87 -9.84 -16.56 -7.97
C ALA A 87 -10.12 -15.95 -9.36
N ARG A 88 -9.24 -16.22 -10.32
CA ARG A 88 -9.42 -15.78 -11.72
C ARG A 88 -10.47 -16.62 -12.46
N ALA A 89 -10.50 -17.93 -12.23
CA ALA A 89 -11.49 -18.83 -12.81
C ALA A 89 -12.91 -18.44 -12.38
N LEU A 90 -13.11 -18.13 -11.08
CA LEU A 90 -14.38 -17.64 -10.55
C LEU A 90 -14.85 -16.35 -11.24
N LYS A 91 -13.95 -15.38 -11.46
CA LYS A 91 -14.25 -14.13 -12.17
C LYS A 91 -14.67 -14.34 -13.62
N LEU A 92 -14.23 -15.44 -14.24
CA LEU A 92 -14.54 -15.81 -15.62
C LEU A 92 -15.66 -16.86 -15.69
N GLU A 93 -16.35 -17.14 -14.58
CA GLU A 93 -17.40 -18.15 -14.47
C GLU A 93 -16.95 -19.56 -14.91
N VAL A 94 -15.65 -19.85 -14.74
CA VAL A 94 -15.05 -21.16 -14.99
C VAL A 94 -14.90 -21.90 -13.67
N ASP A 95 -15.32 -23.16 -13.64
CA ASP A 95 -15.11 -24.05 -12.49
C ASP A 95 -13.63 -24.48 -12.41
N GLY A 96 -12.85 -23.67 -11.69
CA GLY A 96 -11.43 -23.93 -11.46
C GLY A 96 -11.16 -25.21 -10.66
N ASP A 97 -12.06 -25.58 -9.74
CA ASP A 97 -11.89 -26.79 -8.93
C ASP A 97 -12.15 -28.04 -9.76
N ALA A 98 -13.16 -28.04 -10.63
CA ALA A 98 -13.36 -29.13 -11.59
C ALA A 98 -12.14 -29.33 -12.50
N PHE A 99 -11.50 -28.24 -12.94
CA PHE A 99 -10.28 -28.33 -13.75
C PHE A 99 -9.08 -28.88 -12.96
N ILE A 100 -8.89 -28.45 -11.71
CA ILE A 100 -7.84 -28.99 -10.83
C ILE A 100 -8.08 -30.49 -10.59
N GLN A 101 -9.33 -30.91 -10.38
CA GLN A 101 -9.68 -32.32 -10.23
C GLN A 101 -9.40 -33.12 -11.52
N GLN A 102 -9.72 -32.57 -12.70
CA GLN A 102 -9.38 -33.18 -13.98
C GLN A 102 -7.86 -33.34 -14.15
N CYS A 103 -7.06 -32.43 -13.60
CA CYS A 103 -5.60 -32.50 -13.61
C CYS A 103 -5.02 -33.48 -12.57
N GLY A 104 -5.85 -34.27 -11.87
CA GLY A 104 -5.44 -35.28 -10.88
C GLY A 104 -5.55 -34.82 -9.43
N GLY A 105 -6.21 -33.70 -9.16
CA GLY A 105 -6.50 -33.23 -7.81
C GLY A 105 -5.30 -32.67 -7.05
N MET A 106 -5.59 -32.10 -5.88
CA MET A 106 -4.59 -31.60 -4.94
C MET A 106 -4.00 -32.78 -4.15
N PRO A 107 -2.67 -32.91 -4.03
CA PRO A 107 -2.08 -33.91 -3.15
C PRO A 107 -2.40 -33.62 -1.69
N ASP A 108 -2.56 -34.67 -0.88
CA ASP A 108 -2.84 -34.55 0.55
C ASP A 108 -1.54 -34.40 1.35
N LEU A 109 -1.17 -33.15 1.62
CA LEU A 109 0.01 -32.83 2.42
C LEU A 109 -0.27 -32.90 3.95
N SER A 110 -1.54 -32.94 4.36
CA SER A 110 -1.92 -32.95 5.78
C SER A 110 -1.42 -34.18 6.52
N ARG A 111 -1.29 -35.31 5.80
CA ARG A 111 -0.70 -36.55 6.34
C ARG A 111 0.76 -36.43 6.80
N PHE A 112 1.47 -35.38 6.39
CA PHE A 112 2.84 -35.10 6.82
C PHE A 112 2.92 -34.08 7.96
N GLY A 113 1.78 -33.58 8.45
CA GLY A 113 1.72 -32.47 9.40
C GLY A 113 1.76 -31.10 8.73
N TYR A 114 1.56 -31.01 7.41
CA TYR A 114 1.31 -29.73 6.75
C TYR A 114 -0.15 -29.35 6.94
N GLU A 115 -0.44 -28.48 7.89
CA GLU A 115 -1.78 -27.92 8.01
C GLU A 115 -2.00 -27.00 6.81
N MET A 116 -2.91 -27.40 5.91
CA MET A 116 -3.32 -26.52 4.82
C MET A 116 -3.90 -25.27 5.46
N PRO A 117 -3.37 -24.07 5.15
CA PRO A 117 -4.03 -22.85 5.59
C PRO A 117 -5.46 -22.91 5.07
N GLY A 118 -6.44 -22.75 5.97
CA GLY A 118 -7.85 -22.74 5.60
C GLY A 118 -8.11 -21.67 4.54
N PRO A 119 -9.28 -21.66 3.86
CA PRO A 119 -9.60 -20.70 2.79
C PRO A 119 -9.50 -19.20 3.16
N ILE A 120 -9.16 -18.86 4.42
CA ILE A 120 -9.07 -17.52 4.98
C ILE A 120 -7.73 -17.30 5.72
N ASP A 121 -6.91 -18.32 5.92
CA ASP A 121 -5.69 -18.21 6.73
C ASP A 121 -4.49 -17.79 5.87
N TRP A 122 -4.64 -16.63 5.25
CA TRP A 122 -3.51 -15.93 4.64
C TRP A 122 -2.78 -15.23 5.77
N CYS A 123 -1.63 -15.81 6.15
CA CYS A 123 -0.54 -15.15 6.86
C CYS A 123 -1.01 -14.08 7.85
N GLU A 124 -1.02 -14.40 9.15
CA GLU A 124 -0.88 -13.34 10.15
C GLU A 124 0.42 -12.58 9.82
N HIS A 125 0.23 -11.45 9.15
CA HIS A 125 1.25 -10.49 8.89
C HIS A 125 1.20 -9.53 10.07
N GLU A 126 2.36 -9.32 10.70
CA GLU A 126 2.51 -8.22 11.63
C GLU A 126 2.49 -6.92 10.81
N PHE A 127 1.37 -6.18 10.92
CA PHE A 127 1.23 -4.88 10.30
C PHE A 127 1.51 -3.81 11.36
N ALA A 128 2.50 -2.95 11.09
CA ALA A 128 2.70 -1.72 11.84
C ALA A 128 1.99 -0.57 11.13
N PHE A 129 1.25 0.24 11.89
CA PHE A 129 0.60 1.43 11.38
C PHE A 129 1.11 2.63 12.17
N ASP A 130 1.58 3.66 11.46
CA ASP A 130 1.89 4.95 12.07
C ASP A 130 0.58 5.68 12.36
N CYS A 131 0.17 5.64 13.63
CA CYS A 131 -1.05 6.28 14.11
C CYS A 131 -0.69 7.52 14.94
N SER A 132 -1.25 8.68 14.56
CA SER A 132 -1.18 9.89 15.39
C SER A 132 -2.34 9.94 16.38
N LEU A 133 -2.05 9.89 17.67
CA LEU A 133 -3.04 10.01 18.75
C LEU A 133 -2.96 11.39 19.41
N SER A 134 -4.11 12.05 19.58
CA SER A 134 -4.21 13.28 20.38
C SER A 134 -4.68 12.94 21.79
N ALA A 135 -3.92 13.34 22.81
CA ALA A 135 -4.28 13.13 24.21
C ALA A 135 -3.94 14.36 25.07
N THR A 136 -4.77 14.62 26.08
CA THR A 136 -4.50 15.63 27.11
C THR A 136 -3.94 14.94 28.34
N ILE A 137 -2.69 15.25 28.69
CA ILE A 137 -2.00 14.64 29.85
C ILE A 137 -1.83 15.70 30.93
N ARG A 138 -2.32 15.39 32.14
CA ARG A 138 -2.17 16.27 33.31
C ARG A 138 -0.92 15.88 34.08
N VAL A 139 0.02 16.80 34.19
CA VAL A 139 1.29 16.61 34.91
C VAL A 139 1.33 17.53 36.11
N ARG A 140 1.62 16.99 37.31
CA ARG A 140 1.87 17.80 38.51
C ARG A 140 3.35 18.13 38.61
N ALA A 141 3.70 19.40 38.63
CA ALA A 141 5.08 19.87 38.79
C ALA A 141 5.13 21.27 39.44
N GLY A 142 6.30 21.68 39.91
CA GLY A 142 6.51 23.00 40.52
C GLY A 142 6.68 24.16 39.53
N SER A 143 6.90 23.87 38.24
CA SER A 143 6.96 24.86 37.15
C SER A 143 6.60 24.22 35.80
N LEU A 144 6.36 25.06 34.78
CA LEU A 144 6.06 24.61 33.42
C LEU A 144 7.23 23.84 32.80
N GLU A 145 8.45 24.33 32.97
CA GLU A 145 9.66 23.72 32.42
C GLU A 145 9.86 22.32 33.01
N ILE A 146 9.63 22.16 34.31
CA ILE A 146 9.70 20.86 35.00
C ILE A 146 8.56 19.95 34.53
N ALA A 147 7.34 20.47 34.36
CA ALA A 147 6.22 19.70 33.83
C ALA A 147 6.52 19.16 32.42
N GLN A 148 7.08 20.00 31.55
CA GLN A 148 7.47 19.62 30.19
C GLN A 148 8.63 18.63 30.18
N ALA A 149 9.64 18.81 31.03
CA ALA A 149 10.75 17.87 31.15
C ALA A 149 10.27 16.49 31.62
N ASN A 150 9.46 16.44 32.69
CA ASN A 150 8.87 15.20 33.21
C ASN A 150 7.99 14.51 32.16
N LEU A 151 7.21 15.27 31.40
CA LEU A 151 6.36 14.70 30.35
C LEU A 151 7.21 14.14 29.20
N ARG A 152 8.25 14.86 28.77
CA ARG A 152 9.18 14.38 27.72
C ARG A 152 9.89 13.12 28.16
N GLU A 153 10.40 13.07 29.38
CA GLU A 153 11.07 11.90 29.93
C GLU A 153 10.11 10.70 30.02
N ALA A 154 8.89 10.92 30.54
CA ALA A 154 7.90 9.86 30.69
C ALA A 154 7.37 9.32 29.35
N MET A 155 7.32 10.16 28.31
CA MET A 155 6.82 9.78 26.97
C MET A 155 7.93 9.40 26.00
N ALA A 156 9.21 9.54 26.37
CA ALA A 156 10.31 9.06 25.54
C ALA A 156 10.31 7.53 25.58
N THR A 157 9.93 6.88 24.47
CA THR A 157 9.87 5.41 24.34
C THR A 157 8.90 4.74 25.31
N ALA A 158 7.78 5.40 25.62
CA ALA A 158 6.79 4.83 26.52
C ALA A 158 6.11 3.63 25.87
N SER A 159 6.32 2.43 26.42
CA SER A 159 5.50 1.27 26.10
C SER A 159 4.12 1.43 26.72
N CYS A 160 3.11 1.62 25.89
CA CYS A 160 1.73 1.80 26.29
C CYS A 160 0.91 0.54 26.00
N ASN A 161 -0.11 0.33 26.83
CA ASN A 161 -1.09 -0.74 26.64
C ASN A 161 -2.48 -0.09 26.49
N ALA A 162 -3.11 -0.28 25.32
CA ALA A 162 -4.44 0.26 24.99
C ALA A 162 -5.61 -0.67 25.37
N GLY A 163 -5.34 -1.76 26.09
CA GLY A 163 -6.33 -2.76 26.47
C GLY A 163 -5.98 -4.15 25.93
N ALA A 164 -7.00 -4.95 25.62
CA ALA A 164 -6.81 -6.28 25.08
C ALA A 164 -7.66 -6.48 23.81
N TRP A 165 -7.11 -7.24 22.87
CA TRP A 165 -7.84 -7.77 21.73
C TRP A 165 -8.95 -8.72 22.19
N PRO A 166 -9.95 -9.04 21.34
CA PRO A 166 -11.02 -9.98 21.69
C PRO A 166 -10.52 -11.38 22.09
N ASN A 167 -9.34 -11.78 21.64
CA ASN A 167 -8.69 -13.03 22.01
C ASN A 167 -7.96 -12.97 23.38
N GLY A 168 -7.87 -11.78 23.99
CA GLY A 168 -7.25 -11.55 25.30
C GLY A 168 -5.82 -11.01 25.26
N ASP A 169 -5.18 -10.93 24.08
CA ASP A 169 -3.81 -10.44 23.97
C ASP A 169 -3.72 -8.91 24.14
N PRO A 170 -2.66 -8.38 24.77
CA PRO A 170 -2.54 -6.95 25.01
C PRO A 170 -2.30 -6.15 23.72
N ILE A 171 -2.89 -4.96 23.65
CA ILE A 171 -2.66 -4.01 22.55
C ILE A 171 -1.49 -3.11 22.95
N LEU A 172 -0.29 -3.44 22.48
CA LEU A 172 0.93 -2.71 22.81
C LEU A 172 1.29 -1.70 21.71
N PHE A 173 1.75 -0.51 22.10
CA PHE A 173 2.26 0.49 21.17
C PHE A 173 3.30 1.38 21.86
N GLU A 174 4.16 2.01 21.08
CA GLU A 174 5.07 3.03 21.57
C GLU A 174 4.42 4.41 21.43
N ALA A 175 4.34 5.14 22.54
CA ALA A 175 3.93 6.53 22.52
C ALA A 175 5.18 7.43 22.54
N GLY A 176 5.13 8.48 21.74
CA GLY A 176 6.12 9.54 21.71
C GLY A 176 5.45 10.89 21.44
N LEU A 177 6.10 11.98 21.86
CA LEU A 177 5.62 13.32 21.55
C LEU A 177 6.05 13.69 20.13
N SER A 178 5.08 13.86 19.23
CA SER A 178 5.31 14.18 17.81
C SER A 178 5.87 15.60 17.59
N ILE A 179 5.62 16.52 18.53
CA ILE A 179 6.02 17.93 18.43
C ILE A 179 7.21 18.26 19.33
N SER A 180 8.17 19.03 18.80
CA SER A 180 9.32 19.55 19.55
C SER A 180 8.92 20.47 20.71
N THR A 181 7.75 21.12 20.60
CA THR A 181 7.16 22.01 21.62
C THR A 181 5.86 21.46 22.18
N VAL A 182 5.84 21.08 23.46
CA VAL A 182 4.61 20.68 24.17
C VAL A 182 3.75 21.92 24.42
N VAL A 183 2.58 21.99 23.78
CA VAL A 183 1.63 23.10 23.93
C VAL A 183 0.80 22.88 25.19
N LEU A 184 0.87 23.81 26.14
CA LEU A 184 0.02 23.83 27.33
C LEU A 184 -1.36 24.38 26.96
N SER A 185 -2.42 23.56 27.10
CA SER A 185 -3.81 23.97 26.83
C SER A 185 -4.61 24.33 28.07
N GLU A 186 -4.24 23.80 29.24
CA GLU A 186 -4.93 24.00 30.52
C GLU A 186 -3.93 24.13 31.67
N LEU A 187 -4.20 25.03 32.63
CA LEU A 187 -3.46 25.15 33.90
C LEU A 187 -4.47 25.15 35.04
N ASP A 188 -4.30 24.24 36.00
CA ASP A 188 -5.20 24.07 37.15
C ASP A 188 -6.69 23.88 36.80
N GLY A 189 -6.97 23.31 35.63
CA GLY A 189 -8.33 23.06 35.15
C GLY A 189 -8.99 24.25 34.45
N GLU A 190 -8.28 25.37 34.34
CA GLU A 190 -8.72 26.52 33.54
C GLU A 190 -8.05 26.48 32.15
N PRO A 191 -8.81 26.73 31.07
CA PRO A 191 -8.26 26.80 29.73
C PRO A 191 -7.31 28.00 29.62
N ILE A 192 -6.10 27.76 29.14
CA ILE A 192 -5.20 28.85 28.77
C ILE A 192 -5.51 29.21 27.33
N ALA A 193 -5.75 30.49 27.06
CA ALA A 193 -5.84 30.98 25.69
C ALA A 193 -4.50 30.68 25.00
N ALA A 194 -4.46 29.59 24.25
CA ALA A 194 -3.23 29.08 23.69
C ALA A 194 -2.63 30.15 22.76
N SER A 195 -1.45 30.67 23.11
CA SER A 195 -0.58 31.31 22.16
C SER A 195 0.06 30.22 21.31
N VAL A 196 -0.77 29.50 20.53
CA VAL A 196 -0.27 28.67 19.43
C VAL A 196 0.37 29.67 18.47
N PRO A 197 1.67 29.59 18.15
CA PRO A 197 2.18 30.34 17.01
C PRO A 197 1.29 29.97 15.82
N ALA A 198 0.63 30.96 15.22
CA ALA A 198 -0.50 30.83 14.30
C ALA A 198 -0.19 30.13 12.96
N ASP A 199 0.87 29.32 12.93
CA ASP A 199 1.50 28.76 11.76
C ASP A 199 1.91 27.29 11.88
N VAL A 200 1.75 26.66 13.06
CA VAL A 200 1.83 25.20 13.17
C VAL A 200 0.41 24.68 13.20
N ASP A 201 -0.03 24.11 12.08
CA ASP A 201 -1.24 23.28 12.04
C ASP A 201 -0.82 21.83 12.33
N PRO A 202 -0.95 21.34 13.58
CA PRO A 202 -0.58 19.97 13.94
C PRO A 202 -1.51 18.92 13.32
N TYR A 203 -2.51 19.33 12.54
CA TYR A 203 -3.50 18.46 11.90
C TYR A 203 -3.50 18.58 10.38
N ARG A 204 -2.39 18.97 9.74
CA ARG A 204 -2.33 19.01 8.28
C ARG A 204 -2.68 17.63 7.72
N ARG A 205 -3.86 17.53 7.12
CA ARG A 205 -4.35 16.30 6.51
C ARG A 205 -3.71 16.12 5.14
N PRO A 206 -3.50 14.86 4.70
CA PRO A 206 -3.28 14.53 3.30
C PRO A 206 -4.26 15.29 2.40
N ASP A 207 -3.74 15.98 1.38
CA ASP A 207 -4.53 16.81 0.48
C ASP A 207 -4.32 16.36 -0.98
N PRO A 208 -4.91 15.21 -1.38
CA PRO A 208 -4.71 14.66 -2.73
C PRO A 208 -5.25 15.59 -3.82
N GLU A 209 -6.34 16.31 -3.55
CA GLU A 209 -6.89 17.31 -4.47
C GLU A 209 -5.97 18.52 -4.58
N GLY A 210 -5.37 18.97 -3.47
CA GLY A 210 -4.36 20.02 -3.46
C GLY A 210 -3.09 19.63 -4.20
N ALA A 211 -2.62 18.38 -4.07
CA ALA A 211 -1.45 17.89 -4.79
C ALA A 211 -1.69 17.90 -6.31
N ALA A 212 -2.86 17.41 -6.75
CA ALA A 212 -3.26 17.46 -8.15
C ALA A 212 -3.38 18.89 -8.68
N LEU A 213 -3.97 19.80 -7.90
CA LEU A 213 -4.09 21.21 -8.27
C LEU A 213 -2.72 21.90 -8.35
N PHE A 214 -1.83 21.66 -7.38
CA PHE A 214 -0.46 22.18 -7.39
C PHE A 214 0.29 21.74 -8.66
N PHE A 215 0.21 20.46 -9.00
CA PHE A 215 0.89 19.94 -10.19
C PHE A 215 0.30 20.54 -11.48
N ALA A 216 -1.02 20.72 -11.53
CA ALA A 216 -1.68 21.38 -12.66
C ALA A 216 -1.28 22.85 -12.80
N GLU A 217 -1.21 23.61 -11.70
CA GLU A 217 -0.74 24.99 -11.70
C GLU A 217 0.73 25.09 -12.15
N LEU A 218 1.59 24.19 -11.65
CA LEU A 218 3.00 24.13 -12.03
C LEU A 218 3.18 23.84 -13.53
N LEU A 219 2.48 22.83 -14.06
CA LEU A 219 2.54 22.51 -15.49
C LEU A 219 1.97 23.61 -16.37
N ALA A 220 1.03 24.42 -15.85
CA ALA A 220 0.51 25.58 -16.57
C ALA A 220 1.46 26.79 -16.53
N SER A 221 2.32 26.89 -15.52
CA SER A 221 3.25 28.02 -15.36
C SER A 221 4.56 27.84 -16.13
N VAL A 222 4.88 26.62 -16.58
CA VAL A 222 6.13 26.32 -17.31
C VAL A 222 5.87 25.58 -18.61
N GLU A 223 6.69 25.83 -19.63
CA GLU A 223 6.58 25.11 -20.91
C GLU A 223 6.91 23.62 -20.76
N THR A 224 7.94 23.31 -19.97
CA THR A 224 8.32 21.94 -19.58
C THR A 224 8.85 21.93 -18.16
N LEU A 225 8.77 20.79 -17.46
CA LEU A 225 9.41 20.64 -16.15
C LEU A 225 10.95 20.82 -16.23
N GLY A 226 11.57 20.49 -17.37
CA GLY A 226 12.99 20.73 -17.60
C GLY A 226 13.36 22.22 -17.58
N ALA A 227 12.49 23.09 -18.08
CA ALA A 227 12.71 24.53 -18.07
C ALA A 227 12.86 25.10 -16.65
N VAL A 228 12.26 24.45 -15.64
CA VAL A 228 12.48 24.81 -14.23
C VAL A 228 13.93 24.56 -13.82
N ALA A 229 14.50 23.42 -14.21
CA ALA A 229 15.89 23.11 -13.89
C ALA A 229 16.86 24.06 -14.61
N ASP A 230 16.56 24.44 -15.85
CA ASP A 230 17.38 25.38 -16.62
C ASP A 230 17.34 26.80 -16.05
N GLN A 231 16.17 27.26 -15.59
CA GLN A 231 15.97 28.63 -15.10
C GLN A 231 16.30 28.80 -13.61
N TYR A 232 15.95 27.82 -12.79
CA TYR A 232 16.01 27.89 -11.32
C TYR A 232 16.90 26.81 -10.68
N GLY A 233 17.49 25.92 -11.47
CA GLY A 233 18.39 24.87 -11.00
C GLY A 233 17.69 23.55 -10.69
N LEU A 234 18.45 22.45 -10.74
CA LEU A 234 17.97 21.09 -10.54
C LEU A 234 17.37 20.85 -9.15
N ASN A 235 17.97 21.46 -8.12
CA ASN A 235 17.47 21.38 -6.74
C ASN A 235 16.06 21.97 -6.62
N THR A 236 15.77 23.06 -7.34
CA THR A 236 14.45 23.68 -7.34
C THR A 236 13.39 22.77 -7.95
N LEU A 237 13.70 22.10 -9.07
CA LEU A 237 12.81 21.11 -9.66
C LEU A 237 12.56 19.94 -8.69
N THR A 238 13.62 19.48 -8.04
CA THR A 238 13.56 18.36 -7.08
C THR A 238 12.68 18.72 -5.88
N ASP A 239 12.85 19.91 -5.32
CA ASP A 239 12.03 20.42 -4.23
C ASP A 239 10.57 20.59 -4.61
N LEU A 240 10.25 20.99 -5.84
CA LEU A 240 8.87 21.03 -6.31
C LEU A 240 8.23 19.63 -6.38
N MET A 241 9.01 18.60 -6.72
CA MET A 241 8.51 17.22 -6.69
C MET A 241 8.32 16.72 -5.26
N TYR A 242 9.23 17.07 -4.35
CA TYR A 242 9.05 16.76 -2.92
C TYR A 242 7.89 17.53 -2.30
N LEU A 243 7.64 18.77 -2.73
CA LEU A 243 6.49 19.55 -2.29
C LEU A 243 5.18 18.90 -2.71
N HIS A 244 5.08 18.40 -3.95
CA HIS A 244 3.90 17.65 -4.39
C HIS A 244 3.64 16.47 -3.46
N ASN A 245 4.68 15.70 -3.13
CA ASN A 245 4.56 14.58 -2.20
C ASN A 245 4.18 15.04 -0.79
N ALA A 246 4.76 16.14 -0.31
CA ALA A 246 4.45 16.70 1.01
C ALA A 246 2.96 17.12 1.10
N ILE A 247 2.40 17.74 0.07
CA ILE A 247 0.97 18.05 0.00
C ILE A 247 0.13 16.77 0.00
N LEU A 248 0.54 15.78 -0.79
CA LEU A 248 -0.16 14.51 -0.91
C LEU A 248 -0.22 13.75 0.43
N THR A 249 0.84 13.77 1.23
CA THR A 249 0.93 13.02 2.48
C THR A 249 0.63 13.86 3.73
N GLY A 250 0.43 15.17 3.60
CA GLY A 250 0.22 16.08 4.73
C GLY A 250 1.51 16.50 5.45
N ASN A 251 2.68 16.26 4.85
CA ASN A 251 3.98 16.66 5.39
C ASN A 251 4.34 18.11 5.04
N VAL A 252 5.49 18.57 5.54
CA VAL A 252 6.09 19.88 5.22
C VAL A 252 7.42 19.65 4.52
N LEU A 253 7.67 20.40 3.44
CA LEU A 253 8.98 20.45 2.81
C LEU A 253 9.90 21.38 3.59
N GLU A 254 10.99 20.83 4.10
CA GLU A 254 12.15 21.59 4.57
C GLU A 254 12.90 22.16 3.37
N VAL A 255 13.06 23.48 3.31
CA VAL A 255 13.71 24.16 2.19
C VAL A 255 15.03 24.73 2.65
N TRP A 256 16.12 24.21 2.08
CA TRP A 256 17.48 24.64 2.42
C TRP A 256 17.79 26.03 1.84
N PRO A 257 18.09 27.04 2.69
CA PRO A 257 18.32 28.40 2.21
C PRO A 257 19.53 28.48 1.26
N GLY A 258 19.32 29.04 0.08
CA GLY A 258 20.38 29.27 -0.92
C GLY A 258 20.69 28.09 -1.85
N GLU A 259 20.08 26.92 -1.62
CA GLU A 259 20.22 25.75 -2.50
C GLU A 259 19.05 25.58 -3.47
N SER A 260 17.93 26.23 -3.18
CA SER A 260 16.68 26.10 -3.93
C SER A 260 15.97 27.44 -4.04
N GLU A 261 15.34 27.63 -5.19
CA GLU A 261 14.54 28.80 -5.54
C GLU A 261 13.04 28.47 -5.54
N VAL A 262 12.63 27.38 -4.87
CA VAL A 262 11.24 26.91 -4.79
C VAL A 262 10.30 28.02 -4.35
N GLY A 263 10.71 28.85 -3.38
CA GLY A 263 9.90 29.99 -2.93
C GLY A 263 9.67 31.06 -4.00
N LYS A 264 10.57 31.23 -4.98
CA LYS A 264 10.34 32.14 -6.12
C LYS A 264 9.28 31.55 -7.05
N VAL A 265 9.43 30.27 -7.40
CA VAL A 265 8.48 29.56 -8.27
C VAL A 265 7.07 29.55 -7.67
N LEU A 266 6.95 29.19 -6.39
CA LEU A 266 5.63 29.10 -5.73
C LEU A 266 4.88 30.42 -5.69
N ARG A 267 5.57 31.56 -5.61
CA ARG A 267 4.93 32.89 -5.59
C ARG A 267 4.32 33.28 -6.92
N GLU A 268 4.73 32.65 -8.01
CA GLU A 268 4.18 32.87 -9.35
C GLU A 268 2.92 32.03 -9.61
N LEU A 269 2.64 31.04 -8.74
CA LEU A 269 1.49 30.16 -8.89
C LEU A 269 0.19 30.82 -8.36
N PRO A 270 -0.98 30.55 -8.98
CA PRO A 270 -2.26 31.12 -8.56
C PRO A 270 -2.61 30.87 -7.10
N SER A 271 -2.27 29.68 -6.57
CA SER A 271 -2.56 29.30 -5.19
C SER A 271 -1.32 29.36 -4.28
N ALA A 272 -0.40 30.30 -4.54
CA ALA A 272 0.86 30.49 -3.80
C ALA A 272 0.72 30.38 -2.27
N ASP A 273 -0.26 31.08 -1.69
CA ASP A 273 -0.52 31.08 -0.24
C ASP A 273 -0.84 29.69 0.33
N ARG A 274 -1.44 28.81 -0.48
CA ARG A 274 -1.75 27.43 -0.10
C ARG A 274 -0.49 26.58 -0.10
N TRP A 275 0.34 26.71 -1.13
CA TRP A 275 1.55 25.91 -1.32
C TRP A 275 2.67 26.31 -0.38
N LEU A 276 2.83 27.60 -0.11
CA LEU A 276 3.83 28.12 0.83
C LEU A 276 3.61 27.60 2.24
N LYS A 277 2.37 27.35 2.66
CA LYS A 277 2.10 26.69 3.95
C LYS A 277 2.71 25.29 4.00
N SER A 278 2.83 24.60 2.86
CA SER A 278 3.43 23.25 2.72
C SER A 278 4.95 23.25 2.68
N THR A 279 5.55 24.41 2.91
CA THR A 279 6.99 24.60 3.07
C THR A 279 7.27 25.31 4.39
N GLU A 280 8.47 25.16 4.93
CA GLU A 280 8.90 25.96 6.10
C GLU A 280 8.95 27.48 5.82
N LEU A 281 8.87 27.89 4.55
CA LEU A 281 8.82 29.30 4.15
C LEU A 281 7.49 29.99 4.51
N GLY A 282 6.44 29.24 4.85
CA GLY A 282 5.11 29.77 5.19
C GLY A 282 5.13 30.80 6.33
N GLY A 283 5.98 30.58 7.35
CA GLY A 283 6.09 31.46 8.51
C GLY A 283 6.81 32.77 8.25
N VAL A 284 7.77 32.76 7.33
CA VAL A 284 8.53 33.95 6.91
C VAL A 284 7.68 34.83 5.97
N TRP A 285 6.76 34.21 5.21
CA TRP A 285 5.88 34.87 4.25
C TRP A 285 4.80 35.75 4.90
N LYS A 286 4.12 35.26 5.95
CA LYS A 286 3.10 36.06 6.67
C LYS A 286 3.70 37.35 7.24
N THR A 287 4.96 37.33 7.68
CA THR A 287 5.64 38.52 8.22
C THR A 287 5.84 39.60 7.15
N HIS A 288 6.02 39.23 5.87
CA HIS A 288 6.17 40.16 4.76
C HIS A 288 4.83 40.67 4.21
N CYS A 289 3.77 39.85 4.18
CA CYS A 289 2.45 40.25 3.68
C CYS A 289 1.66 41.14 4.66
N VAL A 290 1.85 40.96 5.97
CA VAL A 290 1.22 41.84 6.98
C VAL A 290 1.91 43.21 7.00
N ALA A 291 3.22 43.28 6.74
CA ALA A 291 3.97 44.54 6.72
C ALA A 291 3.60 45.47 5.54
N THR A 292 3.09 44.92 4.43
CA THR A 292 2.68 45.71 3.25
C THR A 292 1.26 46.25 3.32
N TYR A 293 0.41 45.77 4.25
CA TYR A 293 -0.96 46.28 4.43
C TYR A 293 -1.10 47.44 5.44
N VAL A 294 -0.04 47.76 6.21
CA VAL A 294 -0.04 48.83 7.22
C VAL A 294 0.51 50.17 6.66
N LYS A 295 0.79 50.24 5.35
CA LYS A 295 1.10 51.52 4.66
C LYS A 295 0.08 51.83 3.58
N LYS A 296 -1.05 52.41 3.98
CA LYS A 296 -1.76 53.43 3.21
C LYS A 296 -2.20 54.53 4.16
#